data_AF-A0A497BBK8-F1
#
_entry.id   AF-A0A497BBK8-F1
#
_cell.length_a   1.000
_cell.length_b   1.000
_cell.length_c   1.000
_cell.angle_alpha   90.00
_cell.angle_beta   90.00
_cell.angle_gamma   90.00
#
_symmetry.space_group_name_H-M   'P 1'
#
loop_
_entity.id
_entity.type
_entity.pdbx_description
1 polymer ?
#
loop_
_entity_poly.entity_id
_entity_poly.type
_entity_poly.pdbx_seq_one_letter_code
_entity_poly.pdbx_strand_id
1 'polypeptide(L)'
;MELNELLSWILSGGGAGIIAYWLMDHLPFLIQLSSEYKRYASLIIAGILAVAGYLVAVSMGYQPQPETIKAWVETLFSVIGVAIGLSQFIHGRRRLRIQR
;
A
#
# COMPACT_ATOMS: atom_id res chain seq x y z
N MET A 1 19.56 -0.24 -2.44
CA MET A 1 18.42 -0.62 -1.61
C MET A 1 18.44 -2.13 -1.50
N GLU A 2 18.68 -2.64 -0.30
CA GLU A 2 18.62 -4.08 -0.02
C GLU A 2 17.16 -4.60 -0.03
N LEU A 3 16.96 -5.91 -0.13
CA LEU A 3 15.61 -6.50 -0.17
C LEU A 3 14.80 -6.17 1.09
N ASN A 4 15.43 -6.17 2.26
CA ASN A 4 14.79 -5.76 3.52
C ASN A 4 14.35 -4.28 3.48
N GLU A 5 15.19 -3.40 2.94
CA GLU A 5 14.87 -1.98 2.81
C GLU A 5 13.72 -1.76 1.81
N LEU A 6 13.69 -2.53 0.72
CA LEU A 6 12.58 -2.50 -0.25
C LEU A 6 11.26 -2.91 0.42
N LEU A 7 11.26 -4.02 1.16
CA LEU A 7 10.07 -4.51 1.87
C LEU A 7 9.62 -3.52 2.94
N SER A 8 10.55 -2.98 3.71
CA SER A 8 10.28 -1.93 4.70
C SER A 8 9.70 -0.67 4.05
N TRP A 9 10.19 -0.28 2.87
CA TRP A 9 9.67 0.84 2.11
C TRP A 9 8.24 0.58 1.59
N ILE A 10 7.96 -0.63 1.09
CA ILE A 10 6.60 -1.04 0.69
C ILE A 10 5.66 -0.98 1.91
N LEU A 11 6.10 -1.53 3.04
CA LEU A 11 5.35 -1.61 4.30
C LEU A 11 5.13 -0.26 4.97
N SER A 12 5.99 0.72 4.72
CA SER A 12 5.83 2.09 5.22
C SER A 12 4.59 2.80 4.66
N GLY A 13 3.80 2.15 3.79
CA GLY A 13 2.58 2.70 3.16
C GLY A 13 2.87 3.64 2.00
N GLY A 14 3.97 4.40 2.03
CA GLY A 14 4.39 5.26 0.92
C GLY A 14 4.75 4.48 -0.34
N GLY A 15 5.48 3.37 -0.21
CA GLY A 15 5.89 2.54 -1.35
C GLY A 15 4.73 1.81 -2.01
N ALA A 16 3.87 1.17 -1.22
CA ALA A 16 2.67 0.50 -1.72
C ALA A 16 1.73 1.47 -2.46
N GLY A 17 1.56 2.70 -1.94
CA GLY A 17 0.79 3.75 -2.61
C GLY A 17 1.38 4.18 -3.95
N ILE A 18 2.70 4.38 -4.02
CA ILE A 18 3.39 4.75 -5.28
C ILE A 18 3.22 3.66 -6.34
N ILE A 19 3.42 2.39 -5.97
CA ILE A 19 3.25 1.26 -6.89
C ILE A 19 1.78 1.16 -7.33
N ALA A 20 0.83 1.36 -6.42
CA ALA A 20 -0.59 1.36 -6.76
C ALA A 20 -0.91 2.44 -7.81
N TYR A 21 -0.41 3.67 -7.64
CA TYR A 21 -0.59 4.73 -8.65
C TYR A 21 0.08 4.39 -9.98
N TRP A 22 1.30 3.84 -9.95
CA TRP A 22 1.97 3.40 -11.16
C TRP A 22 1.15 2.36 -11.92
N LEU A 23 0.57 1.37 -11.22
CA LEU A 23 -0.32 0.38 -11.81
C LEU A 23 -1.59 1.01 -12.40
N MET A 24 -2.19 1.97 -11.69
CA MET A 24 -3.38 2.70 -12.18
C MET A 24 -3.10 3.47 -13.49
N ASP A 25 -1.86 3.93 -13.71
CA ASP A 25 -1.47 4.71 -14.88
C ASP A 25 -0.96 3.83 -16.05
N HIS A 26 -0.58 2.57 -15.80
CA HIS A 26 0.01 1.69 -16.82
C HIS A 26 -0.90 0.55 -17.27
N LEU A 27 -1.91 0.17 -16.47
CA LEU A 27 -2.82 -0.92 -16.82
C LEU A 27 -4.04 -0.39 -17.59
N PRO A 28 -4.29 -0.83 -18.85
CA PRO A 28 -5.34 -0.27 -19.70
C PRO A 28 -6.73 -0.29 -19.06
N PHE A 29 -7.05 -1.35 -18.32
CA PHE A 29 -8.35 -1.50 -17.66
C PHE A 29 -8.52 -0.57 -16.45
N LEU A 30 -7.43 -0.14 -15.80
CA LEU A 30 -7.48 0.80 -14.66
C LEU A 30 -7.54 2.25 -15.13
N ILE A 31 -6.89 2.56 -16.26
CA ILE A 31 -6.87 3.90 -16.85
C ILE A 31 -8.27 4.37 -17.25
N GLN A 32 -9.13 3.46 -17.70
CA GLN A 32 -10.48 3.76 -18.17
C GLN A 32 -11.50 3.99 -17.04
N LEU A 33 -11.14 3.72 -15.79
CA LEU A 33 -12.04 3.90 -14.65
C LEU A 33 -12.39 5.38 -14.43
N SER A 34 -13.62 5.64 -13.98
CA SER A 34 -14.02 6.99 -13.55
C SER A 34 -13.20 7.44 -12.33
N SER A 35 -13.15 8.75 -12.07
CA SER A 35 -12.36 9.33 -10.98
C SER A 35 -12.67 8.72 -9.61
N GLU A 36 -13.94 8.40 -9.35
CA GLU A 36 -14.37 7.76 -8.10
C GLU A 36 -13.88 6.31 -8.01
N TYR A 37 -14.06 5.51 -9.07
CA TYR A 37 -13.58 4.12 -9.08
C TYR A 37 -12.05 4.03 -9.05
N LYS A 38 -11.34 4.98 -9.65
CA LYS A 38 -9.87 5.06 -9.55
C LYS A 38 -9.41 5.23 -8.12
N ARG A 39 -10.14 6.02 -7.31
CA ARG A 39 -9.82 6.19 -5.89
C ARG A 39 -9.95 4.85 -5.15
N TYR A 40 -11.08 4.16 -5.27
CA TYR A 40 -11.28 2.88 -4.60
C TYR A 40 -10.29 1.81 -5.08
N ALA A 41 -10.06 1.71 -6.39
CA ALA A 41 -9.09 0.80 -6.98
C ALA A 41 -7.67 1.05 -6.43
N SER A 42 -7.24 2.31 -6.37
CA SER A 42 -5.91 2.65 -5.82
C SER A 42 -5.75 2.26 -4.35
N LEU A 43 -6.80 2.38 -3.54
CA LEU A 43 -6.79 1.98 -2.13
C LEU A 43 -6.74 0.46 -1.97
N ILE A 44 -7.53 -0.27 -2.76
CA ILE A 44 -7.55 -1.73 -2.75
C ILE A 44 -6.19 -2.27 -3.18
N ILE A 45 -5.63 -1.76 -4.27
CA ILE A 45 -4.32 -2.18 -4.78
C ILE A 45 -3.23 -1.89 -3.76
N ALA A 46 -3.22 -0.69 -3.15
CA ALA A 46 -2.25 -0.36 -2.11
C ALA A 46 -2.35 -1.29 -0.89
N GLY A 47 -3.57 -1.61 -0.44
CA GLY A 47 -3.80 -2.55 0.64
C GLY A 47 -3.29 -3.97 0.32
N ILE A 48 -3.60 -4.48 -0.88
CA ILE A 48 -3.13 -5.79 -1.34
C ILE A 48 -1.60 -5.84 -1.39
N LEU A 49 -0.96 -4.79 -1.94
CA LEU A 49 0.50 -4.71 -2.03
C LEU A 49 1.16 -4.65 -0.65
N ALA A 50 0.58 -3.91 0.29
CA ALA A 50 1.09 -3.83 1.65
C ALA A 50 0.98 -5.19 2.38
N VAL A 51 -0.16 -5.87 2.25
CA VAL A 51 -0.36 -7.22 2.80
C VAL A 51 0.60 -8.23 2.18
N ALA A 52 0.75 -8.22 0.86
CA ALA A 52 1.69 -9.10 0.16
C ALA A 52 3.14 -8.84 0.62
N GLY A 53 3.54 -7.57 0.71
CA GLY A 53 4.85 -7.18 1.25
C GLY A 53 5.07 -7.64 2.68
N TYR A 54 4.03 -7.59 3.52
CA TYR A 54 4.08 -8.04 4.91
C TYR A 54 4.28 -9.56 4.99
N LEU A 55 3.50 -10.32 4.22
CA LEU A 55 3.60 -11.78 4.18
C LEU A 55 4.98 -12.23 3.71
N VAL A 56 5.54 -11.56 2.68
CA VAL A 56 6.90 -11.82 2.23
C VAL A 56 7.92 -11.51 3.33
N ALA A 57 7.81 -10.36 4.00
CA ALA A 57 8.71 -9.98 5.09
C ALA A 57 8.67 -10.98 6.27
N VAL A 58 7.48 -11.47 6.63
CA VAL A 58 7.33 -12.52 7.66
C VAL A 58 7.94 -13.84 7.19
N SER A 59 7.69 -14.27 5.95
CA SER A 59 8.26 -15.53 5.41
C SER A 59 9.78 -15.53 5.33
N MET A 60 10.39 -14.35 5.19
CA MET A 60 11.84 -14.18 5.13
C MET A 60 12.47 -13.95 6.51
N GLY A 61 11.67 -13.87 7.58
CA GLY A 61 12.15 -13.61 8.93
C GLY A 61 12.57 -12.16 9.19
N TYR A 62 12.20 -11.22 8.32
CA TYR A 62 12.44 -9.79 8.54
C TYR A 62 11.45 -9.16 9.53
N GLN A 63 10.27 -9.76 9.68
CA GLN A 63 9.24 -9.35 10.63
C GLN A 63 8.86 -10.52 11.53
N PRO A 64 8.56 -10.28 12.82
CA PRO A 64 8.12 -11.34 13.72
C PRO A 64 6.79 -11.91 13.23
N GLN A 65 6.69 -13.24 13.23
CA GLN A 65 5.46 -13.94 12.88
C GLN A 65 4.45 -13.84 14.03
N PRO A 66 3.21 -13.37 13.79
CA PRO A 66 2.18 -13.39 14.82
C PRO A 66 1.86 -14.83 15.27
N GLU A 67 1.82 -15.04 16.58
CA GLU A 67 1.64 -16.38 17.18
C GLU A 67 0.17 -16.83 17.25
N THR A 68 -0.78 -15.91 17.09
CA THR A 68 -2.22 -16.20 17.18
C THR A 68 -2.98 -15.68 15.97
N ILE A 69 -4.09 -16.33 15.62
CA ILE A 69 -5.00 -15.87 14.54
C ILE A 69 -5.49 -14.45 14.82
N LYS A 70 -5.78 -14.11 16.07
CA LYS A 70 -6.17 -12.76 16.48
C LYS A 70 -5.09 -11.74 16.15
N ALA A 71 -3.83 -12.02 16.51
CA ALA A 71 -2.71 -11.14 16.21
C ALA A 71 -2.47 -11.00 14.70
N TRP A 72 -2.71 -12.05 13.92
CA TRP A 72 -2.71 -11.96 12.45
C TRP A 72 -3.74 -10.98 11.93
N VAL A 73 -4.99 -11.08 12.37
CA VAL A 73 -6.07 -10.18 11.94
C VAL A 73 -5.77 -8.73 12.34
N GLU A 74 -5.36 -8.48 13.58
CA GLU A 74 -5.01 -7.14 14.07
C GLU A 74 -3.83 -6.53 13.31
N THR A 75 -2.81 -7.33 12.99
CA THR A 75 -1.64 -6.87 12.25
C THR A 75 -2.00 -6.56 10.79
N LEU A 76 -2.72 -7.45 10.10
CA LEU A 76 -3.15 -7.21 8.72
C LEU A 76 -4.06 -5.99 8.62
N PHE A 77 -4.98 -5.82 9.57
CA PHE A 77 -5.82 -4.63 9.65
C PHE A 77 -4.98 -3.36 9.81
N SER A 78 -3.96 -3.40 10.68
CA SER A 78 -3.04 -2.28 10.89
C SER A 78 -2.22 -1.94 9.64
N VAL A 79 -1.67 -2.96 8.96
CA VAL A 79 -0.92 -2.80 7.70
C VAL A 79 -1.78 -2.15 6.63
N ILE A 80 -3.01 -2.61 6.45
CA ILE A 80 -3.97 -2.01 5.51
C ILE A 80 -4.28 -0.57 5.89
N GLY A 81 -4.58 -0.31 7.18
CA GLY A 81 -4.92 1.02 7.69
C GLY A 81 -3.80 2.03 7.45
N VAL A 82 -2.55 1.66 7.75
CA VAL A 82 -1.36 2.50 7.52
C VAL A 82 -1.16 2.76 6.02
N ALA A 83 -1.26 1.72 5.18
CA ALA A 83 -1.10 1.86 3.74
C ALA A 83 -2.15 2.79 3.12
N ILE A 84 -3.42 2.64 3.50
CA ILE A 84 -4.53 3.49 3.05
C ILE A 84 -4.33 4.92 3.56
N GLY A 85 -4.08 5.10 4.85
CA GLY A 85 -3.94 6.42 5.48
C GLY A 85 -2.81 7.24 4.86
N LEU A 86 -1.63 6.61 4.67
CA LEU A 86 -0.48 7.28 4.07
C LEU A 86 -0.66 7.51 2.56
N SER A 87 -1.29 6.58 1.84
CA SER A 87 -1.64 6.80 0.43
C SER A 87 -2.55 8.03 0.26
N GLN A 88 -3.58 8.17 1.11
CA GLN A 88 -4.44 9.36 1.11
C GLN A 88 -3.69 10.63 1.49
N PHE A 89 -2.78 10.57 2.48
CA PHE A 89 -1.97 11.72 2.87
C PHE A 89 -1.06 12.20 1.73
N ILE A 90 -0.38 11.27 1.04
CA ILE A 90 0.48 11.58 -0.11
C ILE A 90 -0.35 12.16 -1.26
N HIS A 91 -1.51 11.58 -1.55
CA HIS A 91 -2.41 12.08 -2.58
C HIS A 91 -2.93 13.49 -2.27
N GLY A 92 -3.38 13.72 -1.04
CA GLY A 92 -3.85 15.04 -0.57
C GLY A 92 -2.77 16.11 -0.72
N ARG A 93 -1.52 15.81 -0.38
CA ARG A 93 -0.38 16.73 -0.54
C ARG A 93 -0.11 17.09 -2.00
N ARG A 94 -0.22 16.15 -2.94
CA ARG A 94 -0.03 16.44 -4.38
C ARG A 94 -1.12 17.35 -4.92
N ARG A 95 -2.37 17.15 -4.50
CA ARG A 95 -3.50 17.99 -4.95
C ARG A 95 -3.39 19.44 -4.48
N LEU A 96 -2.89 19.67 -3.27
CA LEU A 96 -2.69 21.01 -2.71
C LEU A 96 -1.52 21.78 -3.36
N ARG A 97 -0.52 21.08 -3.91
CA ARG A 97 0.64 21.71 -4.56
C ARG A 97 0.34 22.30 -5.94
N ILE A 98 -0.70 21.82 -6.62
CA ILE A 98 -1.09 22.29 -7.96
C ILE A 98 -1.95 23.57 -7.89
N GLN A 99 -2.48 23.92 -6.71
CA GLN A 99 -3.34 25.09 -6.51
C GLN A 99 -2.63 26.31 -5.88
N ARG A 100 -1.30 26.30 -5.79
CA ARG A 100 -0.48 27.46 -5.40
C ARG A 100 0.43 27.83 -6.55
#